data_AF-R9IKV5-F1
#
_entry.id   AF-R9IKV5-F1
#
_cell.length_a   1.000
_cell.length_b   1.000
_cell.length_c   1.000
_cell.angle_alpha   90.00
_cell.angle_beta   90.00
_cell.angle_gamma   90.00
#
_symmetry.space_group_name_H-M   'P 1'
#
loop_
_entity.id
_entity.type
_entity.pdbx_description
1 polymer ?
#
loop_
_entity_poly.entity_id
_entity_poly.type
_entity_poly.pdbx_seq_one_letter_code
_entity_poly.pdbx_strand_id
1 'polypeptide(L)'
;MLIFAFSVPSFAATKAAYFGEESPITVKPRYYEVCNGKAYHELVSHCWGTGIVNGKAYVEGCAWQCSGCNYVMITEGDPLITGSKIGKWAGAGWGYKLNAVTYATVFADEYGICNSTKMSGYKFVNA
;
A
#
# COMPACT_ATOMS: atom_id res chain seq x y z
N MET A 1 17.07 -15.82 -47.53
CA MET A 1 16.58 -14.80 -46.58
C MET A 1 16.38 -15.49 -45.24
N LEU A 2 17.42 -15.54 -44.41
CA LEU A 2 17.38 -16.14 -43.07
C LEU A 2 17.28 -15.00 -42.05
N ILE A 3 16.23 -15.02 -41.23
CA ILE A 3 16.07 -14.09 -40.10
C ILE A 3 16.74 -14.74 -38.90
N PHE A 4 17.87 -14.20 -38.46
CA PHE A 4 18.47 -14.54 -37.16
C PHE A 4 17.78 -13.71 -36.07
N ALA A 5 17.01 -14.37 -35.21
CA ALA A 5 16.47 -13.76 -34.01
C ALA A 5 17.58 -13.69 -32.94
N PHE A 6 18.04 -12.48 -32.63
CA PHE A 6 18.91 -12.24 -31.48
C PHE A 6 18.04 -12.15 -30.21
N SER A 7 18.13 -13.15 -29.33
CA SER A 7 17.62 -13.03 -27.97
C SER A 7 18.60 -12.21 -27.13
N VAL A 8 18.23 -10.98 -26.80
CA VAL A 8 18.94 -10.17 -25.82
C VAL A 8 18.49 -10.62 -24.42
N PRO A 9 19.38 -11.10 -23.52
CA PRO A 9 19.00 -11.25 -22.12
C PRO A 9 18.73 -9.87 -21.54
N SER A 10 17.55 -9.73 -20.93
CA SER A 10 17.13 -8.53 -20.20
C SER A 10 18.10 -8.28 -19.05
N PHE A 11 18.82 -7.15 -19.09
CA PHE A 11 19.59 -6.67 -17.96
C PHE A 11 18.65 -6.05 -16.93
N ALA A 12 18.23 -6.85 -15.93
CA ALA A 12 17.83 -6.28 -14.65
C ALA A 12 19.11 -5.97 -13.86
N ALA A 13 19.64 -4.76 -14.02
CA ALA A 13 20.70 -4.25 -13.18
C ALA A 13 20.15 -4.07 -11.75
N THR A 14 20.28 -5.09 -10.90
CA THR A 14 20.13 -4.96 -9.46
C THR A 14 21.25 -4.07 -8.93
N LYS A 15 20.94 -2.79 -8.74
CA LYS A 15 21.81 -1.88 -8.00
C LYS A 15 21.72 -2.25 -6.52
N ALA A 16 22.73 -2.93 -6.01
CA ALA A 16 22.88 -3.18 -4.58
C ALA A 16 23.09 -1.83 -3.86
N ALA A 17 22.20 -1.52 -2.92
CA ALA A 17 22.41 -0.47 -1.93
C ALA A 17 22.57 -1.16 -0.57
N TYR A 18 23.76 -1.05 0.00
CA TYR A 18 24.04 -1.49 1.36
C TYR A 18 23.56 -0.42 2.33
N PHE A 19 22.53 -0.73 3.10
CA PHE A 19 22.18 -0.09 4.36
C PHE A 19 22.02 -1.22 5.38
N GLY A 20 22.36 -0.95 6.65
CA GLY A 20 22.58 -1.93 7.72
C GLY A 20 21.49 -3.00 7.90
N GLU A 21 21.84 -4.03 8.70
CA GLU A 21 21.07 -5.27 8.96
C GLU A 21 19.56 -5.07 9.20
N GLU A 22 18.79 -4.89 8.13
CA GLU A 22 17.43 -5.37 8.04
C GLU A 22 17.28 -5.91 6.62
N SER A 23 17.12 -7.23 6.52
CA SER A 23 16.88 -7.90 5.24
C SER A 23 15.73 -7.19 4.50
N PRO A 24 15.84 -6.94 3.18
CA PRO A 24 14.77 -6.29 2.44
C PRO A 24 13.49 -7.11 2.61
N ILE A 25 12.50 -6.54 3.29
CA ILE A 25 11.18 -7.15 3.44
C ILE A 25 10.59 -7.18 2.05
N THR A 26 10.56 -8.37 1.46
CA THR A 26 9.85 -8.62 0.22
C THR A 26 8.36 -8.53 0.51
N VAL A 27 7.76 -7.40 0.13
CA VAL A 27 6.32 -7.22 0.16
C VAL A 27 5.72 -8.23 -0.80
N LYS A 28 5.06 -9.26 -0.27
CA LYS A 28 4.30 -10.20 -1.08
C LYS A 28 2.95 -9.56 -1.35
N PRO A 29 2.63 -9.13 -2.59
CA PRO A 29 1.26 -8.76 -2.92
C PRO A 29 0.40 -10.00 -2.71
N ARG A 30 -0.47 -9.97 -1.70
CA ARG A 30 -1.54 -10.95 -1.58
C ARG A 30 -2.65 -10.47 -2.51
N TYR A 31 -2.89 -11.22 -3.58
CA TYR A 31 -4.02 -10.95 -4.48
C TYR A 31 -5.28 -11.46 -3.78
N TYR A 32 -6.12 -10.54 -3.33
CA TYR A 32 -7.43 -10.84 -2.75
C TYR A 32 -8.53 -10.45 -3.75
N GLU A 33 -9.73 -11.04 -3.58
CA GLU A 33 -10.92 -10.47 -4.21
C GLU A 33 -11.04 -9.01 -3.81
N VAL A 34 -11.02 -8.14 -4.81
CA VAL A 34 -10.99 -6.70 -4.60
C VAL A 34 -12.42 -6.21 -4.43
N CYS A 35 -12.67 -5.48 -3.33
CA CYS A 35 -13.93 -4.81 -2.96
C CYS A 35 -15.19 -5.32 -3.71
N ASN A 36 -15.81 -6.40 -3.23
CA ASN A 36 -17.05 -6.95 -3.80
C ASN A 36 -16.96 -7.22 -5.33
N GLY A 37 -15.81 -7.70 -5.81
CA GLY A 37 -15.57 -8.01 -7.23
C GLY A 37 -15.18 -6.81 -8.12
N LYS A 38 -14.99 -5.61 -7.55
CA LYS A 38 -14.46 -4.45 -8.29
C LYS A 38 -12.97 -4.65 -8.62
N ALA A 39 -12.45 -3.97 -9.64
CA ALA A 39 -11.01 -4.00 -9.95
C ALA A 39 -10.14 -3.20 -8.96
N TYR A 40 -10.73 -2.42 -8.06
CA TYR A 40 -10.05 -1.58 -7.06
C TYR A 40 -10.93 -1.27 -5.84
N HIS A 41 -10.31 -0.95 -4.70
CA HIS A 41 -10.90 -0.33 -3.52
C HIS A 41 -10.94 1.19 -3.70
N GLU A 42 -12.11 1.80 -3.51
CA GLU A 42 -12.29 3.26 -3.49
C GLU A 42 -12.11 3.78 -2.07
N LEU A 43 -10.96 4.36 -1.77
CA LEU A 43 -10.51 4.75 -0.43
C LEU A 43 -10.71 6.27 -0.18
N VAL A 44 -11.46 6.63 0.86
CA VAL A 44 -11.69 8.01 1.32
C VAL A 44 -10.77 8.33 2.51
N SER A 45 -10.22 9.55 2.58
CA SER A 45 -9.38 9.98 3.72
C SER A 45 -10.19 10.19 5.00
N HIS A 46 -9.62 9.79 6.14
CA HIS A 46 -10.16 9.96 7.50
C HIS A 46 -9.12 10.60 8.45
N CYS A 47 -8.31 11.53 7.95
CA CYS A 47 -7.22 12.20 8.66
C CYS A 47 -6.01 11.29 8.94
N TRP A 48 -5.93 10.67 10.13
CA TRP A 48 -4.67 10.11 10.65
C TRP A 48 -4.87 8.73 11.28
N GLY A 49 -3.83 7.91 11.27
CA GLY A 49 -3.85 6.60 11.91
C GLY A 49 -2.47 5.98 12.12
N THR A 50 -2.45 4.90 12.88
CA THR A 50 -1.24 4.12 13.21
C THR A 50 -1.48 2.65 12.89
N GLY A 51 -0.60 2.07 12.08
CA GLY A 51 -0.54 0.64 11.80
C GLY A 51 0.39 -0.06 12.78
N ILE A 52 -0.10 -1.10 13.45
CA ILE A 52 0.61 -1.92 14.43
C ILE A 52 0.83 -3.32 13.87
N VAL A 53 2.07 -3.78 13.92
CA VAL A 53 2.49 -5.13 13.52
C VAL A 53 3.23 -5.76 14.70
N ASN A 54 2.84 -6.96 15.12
CA ASN A 54 3.45 -7.68 16.25
C ASN A 54 3.60 -6.83 17.52
N GLY A 55 2.58 -6.02 17.83
CA GLY A 55 2.55 -5.16 19.03
C GLY A 55 3.42 -3.90 18.95
N LYS A 56 4.02 -3.57 17.80
CA LYS A 56 4.82 -2.35 17.61
C LYS A 56 4.25 -1.49 16.47
N ALA A 57 4.33 -0.16 16.62
CA ALA A 57 3.98 0.77 15.56
C ALA A 57 4.92 0.55 14.36
N TYR A 58 4.34 0.26 13.20
CA TYR A 58 5.04 0.03 11.94
C TYR A 58 5.00 1.28 11.04
N VAL A 59 3.84 1.95 10.99
CA VAL A 59 3.58 3.14 10.19
C VAL A 59 2.63 4.08 10.92
N GLU A 60 2.85 5.39 10.79
CA GLU A 60 1.92 6.44 11.20
C GLU A 60 1.72 7.40 10.04
N GLY A 61 0.48 7.77 9.73
CA GLY A 61 0.19 8.64 8.61
C GLY A 61 -1.28 8.72 8.25
N CYS A 62 -1.58 9.00 6.98
CA CYS A 62 -2.96 9.18 6.54
C CYS A 62 -3.75 7.88 6.62
N ALA A 63 -4.94 7.96 7.22
CA ALA A 63 -5.89 6.86 7.28
C ALA A 63 -6.89 6.95 6.13
N TRP A 64 -7.14 5.82 5.47
CA TRP A 64 -8.01 5.73 4.31
C TRP A 64 -8.98 4.56 4.46
N GLN A 65 -10.26 4.75 4.17
CA GLN A 65 -11.24 3.67 4.24
C GLN A 65 -11.99 3.45 2.93
N CYS A 66 -12.16 2.19 2.56
CA CYS A 66 -12.90 1.79 1.38
C CYS A 66 -14.39 2.08 1.54
N SER A 67 -14.97 2.81 0.59
CA SER A 67 -16.40 3.12 0.53
C SER A 67 -17.28 1.89 0.36
N GLY A 68 -16.79 0.83 -0.30
CA GLY A 68 -17.57 -0.37 -0.60
C GLY A 68 -17.50 -1.50 0.43
N CYS A 69 -16.32 -1.77 1.01
CA CYS A 69 -16.11 -2.96 1.84
C CYS A 69 -15.46 -2.68 3.20
N ASN A 70 -15.41 -1.41 3.63
CA ASN A 70 -14.90 -0.97 4.94
C ASN A 70 -13.41 -1.28 5.21
N TYR A 71 -12.66 -1.77 4.23
CA TYR A 71 -11.22 -1.98 4.35
C TYR A 71 -10.50 -0.67 4.67
N VAL A 72 -9.71 -0.65 5.75
CA VAL A 72 -8.95 0.52 6.21
C VAL A 72 -7.48 0.32 5.89
N MET A 73 -6.82 1.38 5.44
CA MET A 73 -5.42 1.41 5.06
C MET A 73 -4.76 2.66 5.65
N ILE A 74 -3.58 2.50 6.22
CA ILE A 74 -2.73 3.59 6.72
C ILE A 74 -1.50 3.70 5.82
N THR A 75 -1.15 4.92 5.42
CA THR A 75 0.03 5.19 4.59
C THR A 75 0.91 6.28 5.21
N GLU A 76 2.24 6.13 5.15
CA GLU A 76 3.19 7.12 5.67
C GLU A 76 3.12 8.46 4.89
N GLY A 77 3.03 8.37 3.56
CA GLY A 77 2.84 9.50 2.67
C GLY A 77 1.40 9.65 2.19
N ASP A 78 1.10 10.85 1.68
CA ASP A 78 -0.17 11.14 1.03
C ASP A 78 -0.09 10.80 -0.48
N PRO A 79 -0.82 9.78 -0.97
CA PRO A 79 -0.88 9.44 -2.39
C PRO A 79 -1.52 10.52 -3.27
N LEU A 80 -2.28 11.46 -2.70
CA LEU A 80 -2.98 12.52 -3.43
C LEU A 80 -2.10 13.75 -3.69
N ILE A 81 -1.01 13.91 -2.95
CA ILE A 81 -0.05 14.99 -3.18
C ILE A 81 0.86 14.56 -4.34
N THR A 82 0.75 15.27 -5.47
CA THR A 82 1.40 14.91 -6.73
C THR A 82 2.92 14.75 -6.56
N GLY A 83 3.40 13.51 -6.64
CA GLY A 83 4.82 13.17 -6.53
C GLY A 83 5.28 12.64 -5.16
N SER A 84 4.39 12.59 -4.16
CA SER A 84 4.72 12.06 -2.84
C SER A 84 4.83 10.53 -2.86
N LYS A 85 5.94 10.01 -2.35
CA LYS A 85 6.07 8.56 -2.11
C LYS A 85 5.21 8.17 -0.92
N ILE A 86 4.46 7.07 -1.03
CA ILE A 86 3.59 6.56 0.03
C ILE A 86 4.41 5.97 1.20
N GLY A 87 5.62 5.46 0.96
CA GLY A 87 6.46 4.91 2.03
C GLY A 87 5.88 3.62 2.59
N LYS A 88 5.84 3.47 3.92
CA LYS A 88 5.22 2.30 4.56
C LYS A 88 3.69 2.33 4.46
N TRP A 89 3.08 1.16 4.48
CA TRP A 89 1.63 1.01 4.57
C TRP A 89 1.23 -0.21 5.40
N ALA A 90 0.02 -0.16 5.94
CA ALA A 90 -0.64 -1.28 6.63
C ALA A 90 -2.16 -1.23 6.39
N GLY A 91 -2.86 -2.36 6.39
CA GLY A 91 -4.31 -2.38 6.21
C GLY A 91 -5.04 -3.58 6.84
N ALA A 92 -6.33 -3.39 7.10
CA ALA A 92 -7.22 -4.41 7.66
C ALA A 92 -8.69 -4.16 7.30
N GLY A 93 -9.49 -5.23 7.22
CA GLY A 93 -10.93 -5.17 7.04
C GLY A 93 -11.69 -4.84 8.32
N TRP A 94 -12.61 -3.87 8.28
CA TRP A 94 -13.44 -3.48 9.43
C TRP A 94 -14.93 -3.77 9.21
N GLY A 95 -15.68 -3.95 10.29
CA GLY A 95 -17.14 -4.14 10.23
C GLY A 95 -17.96 -2.84 10.12
N TYR A 96 -17.33 -1.68 10.23
CA TYR A 96 -18.00 -0.38 10.35
C TYR A 96 -17.28 0.74 9.60
N LYS A 97 -17.96 1.88 9.41
CA LYS A 97 -17.40 3.09 8.78
C LYS A 97 -16.75 4.02 9.80
N LEU A 98 -15.59 4.56 9.45
CA LEU A 98 -14.95 5.66 10.16
C LEU A 98 -15.71 6.96 9.91
N ASN A 99 -15.77 7.85 10.91
CA ASN A 99 -16.19 9.23 10.70
C ASN A 99 -15.04 10.03 10.06
N ALA A 100 -15.35 11.16 9.41
CA ALA A 100 -14.38 11.96 8.63
C ALA A 100 -13.11 12.41 9.38
N VAL A 101 -13.17 12.51 10.71
CA VAL A 101 -12.05 12.98 11.57
C VAL A 101 -11.56 11.91 12.56
N THR A 102 -11.83 10.63 12.27
CA THR A 102 -11.53 9.54 13.22
C THR A 102 -10.08 9.13 13.12
N TYR A 103 -9.39 9.11 14.26
CA TYR A 103 -8.09 8.44 14.34
C TYR A 103 -8.25 6.92 14.28
N ALA A 104 -7.54 6.26 13.37
CA ALA A 104 -7.62 4.81 13.19
C ALA A 104 -6.36 4.10 13.71
N THR A 105 -6.53 3.06 14.53
CA THR A 105 -5.45 2.13 14.89
C THR A 105 -5.69 0.79 14.22
N VAL A 106 -4.77 0.35 13.37
CA VAL A 106 -4.92 -0.87 12.57
C VAL A 106 -3.93 -1.93 13.05
N PHE A 107 -4.42 -3.06 13.55
CA PHE A 107 -3.63 -4.27 13.78
C PHE A 107 -3.68 -5.12 12.51
N ALA A 108 -2.69 -4.98 11.64
CA ALA A 108 -2.73 -5.51 10.28
C ALA A 108 -1.87 -6.76 10.10
N ASP A 109 -2.44 -7.78 9.45
CA ASP A 109 -1.68 -8.88 8.84
C ASP A 109 -1.06 -8.49 7.49
N GLU A 110 -1.49 -7.37 6.93
CA GLU A 110 -1.10 -6.85 5.62
C GLU A 110 -0.35 -5.53 5.77
N TYR A 111 0.95 -5.57 5.53
CA TYR A 111 1.83 -4.40 5.64
C TYR A 111 3.03 -4.50 4.68
N GLY A 112 3.61 -3.36 4.34
CA GLY A 112 4.80 -3.32 3.49
C GLY A 112 5.27 -1.92 3.12
N ILE A 113 6.20 -1.85 2.16
CA ILE A 113 6.74 -0.61 1.60
C ILE A 113 6.16 -0.40 0.20
N CYS A 114 5.63 0.79 -0.06
CA CYS A 114 5.18 1.29 -1.34
C CYS A 114 5.89 2.60 -1.70
N ASN A 115 6.87 2.52 -2.60
CA ASN A 115 7.62 3.70 -3.07
C ASN A 115 6.95 4.42 -4.25
N SER A 116 5.68 4.12 -4.53
CA SER A 116 4.88 4.64 -5.63
C SER A 116 3.62 5.31 -5.08
N THR A 117 3.04 6.26 -5.80
CA THR A 117 1.69 6.78 -5.52
C THR A 117 0.58 5.79 -5.90
N LYS A 118 0.95 4.63 -6.48
CA LYS A 118 0.03 3.60 -6.94
C LYS A 118 0.22 2.33 -6.13
N MET A 119 -0.88 1.78 -5.64
CA MET A 119 -0.95 0.42 -5.10
C MET A 119 -1.94 -0.40 -5.92
N SER A 120 -1.56 -1.62 -6.25
CA SER A 120 -2.39 -2.55 -7.01
C SER A 120 -3.71 -2.78 -6.28
N GLY A 121 -4.83 -2.44 -6.91
CA GLY A 121 -6.17 -2.61 -6.34
C GLY A 121 -6.66 -1.46 -5.46
N TYR A 122 -6.04 -0.27 -5.47
CA TYR A 122 -6.49 0.87 -4.66
C TYR A 122 -6.62 2.17 -5.46
N LYS A 123 -7.67 2.95 -5.18
CA LYS A 123 -7.93 4.29 -5.71
C LYS A 123 -8.26 5.22 -4.55
N PHE A 124 -7.45 6.25 -4.35
CA PHE A 124 -7.63 7.23 -3.30
C PHE A 124 -8.49 8.40 -3.79
N VAL A 125 -9.38 8.88 -2.93
CA VAL A 125 -10.17 10.09 -3.16
C VAL A 125 -9.92 11.07 -2.02
N ASN A 126 -9.82 12.34 -2.37
CA ASN A 126 -9.78 13.40 -1.36
C ASN A 126 -11.18 13.58 -0.76
N ALA A 127 -11.25 13.82 0.54
CA ALA A 127 -12.49 14.16 1.22
C ALA A 127 -12.88 15.61 0.97
#